data_AF-A0AAV9IT20-F1
#
_entry.id   AF-A0AAV9IT20-F1
#
_cell.length_a   1.000
_cell.length_b   1.000
_cell.length_c   1.000
_cell.angle_alpha   90.00
_cell.angle_beta   90.00
_cell.angle_gamma   90.00
#
_symmetry.space_group_name_H-M   'P 1'
#
loop_
_entity.id
_entity.type
_entity.pdbx_description
1 polymer ?
#
loop_
_entity_poly.entity_id
_entity_poly.type
_entity_poly.pdbx_seq_one_letter_code
_entity_poly.pdbx_strand_id
1 'polypeptide(L)'
;MANDTAPEFSQTLHHVFVYGTLRRDYVRLPKTEYTALRPPDVLQVHGRYCGRARLSGYRLLDLGSYPGVIEADGEQGKEAVVIGDWVYVEEMAQVLPQLDAYEGVGEGSDDDAYRREVCWVAGTPGYVYVYKGSADGLPVVESGDYVAYLCGKAGIDFRYDSVEGEADAGRPLCCR
;
A
#
# COMPACT_ATOMS: atom_id res chain seq x y z
N MET A 1 -4.89 -41.54 7.35
CA MET A 1 -5.05 -40.50 6.32
C MET A 1 -5.10 -39.20 7.08
N ALA A 2 -4.01 -38.42 7.04
CA ALA A 2 -3.92 -37.16 7.77
C ALA A 2 -4.73 -36.11 7.02
N ASN A 3 -5.78 -35.58 7.65
CA ASN A 3 -6.41 -34.34 7.21
C ASN A 3 -5.45 -33.21 7.59
N ASP A 4 -4.64 -32.80 6.62
CA ASP A 4 -3.86 -31.58 6.68
C ASP A 4 -4.84 -30.40 6.51
N THR A 5 -5.38 -29.95 7.63
CA THR A 5 -6.31 -28.81 7.64
C THR A 5 -5.43 -27.59 7.83
N ALA A 6 -5.07 -26.94 6.72
CA ALA A 6 -4.47 -25.61 6.75
C ALA A 6 -5.35 -24.70 7.61
N PRO A 7 -4.79 -23.80 8.43
CA PRO A 7 -5.60 -22.91 9.26
C PRO A 7 -6.44 -22.01 8.35
N GLU A 8 -7.76 -22.26 8.33
CA GLU A 8 -8.75 -21.37 7.71
C GLU A 8 -8.76 -20.05 8.49
N PHE A 9 -8.01 -19.06 8.02
CA PHE A 9 -8.16 -17.68 8.49
C PHE A 9 -9.49 -17.12 7.95
N SER A 10 -10.60 -17.50 8.57
CA SER A 10 -11.93 -16.90 8.35
C SER A 10 -12.05 -15.58 9.14
N GLN A 11 -11.08 -14.69 8.99
CA GLN A 11 -11.22 -13.31 9.43
C GLN A 11 -11.47 -12.45 8.19
N THR A 12 -12.66 -11.87 8.10
CA THR A 12 -12.94 -10.85 7.09
C THR A 12 -12.04 -9.66 7.36
N LEU A 13 -11.05 -9.45 6.50
CA LEU A 13 -10.18 -8.28 6.58
C LEU A 13 -10.87 -7.10 5.92
N HIS A 14 -11.03 -6.03 6.69
CA HIS A 14 -11.71 -4.81 6.25
C HIS A 14 -10.75 -3.65 5.99
N HIS A 15 -9.44 -3.90 5.93
CA HIS A 15 -8.48 -2.83 5.70
C HIS A 15 -7.57 -3.13 4.53
N VAL A 16 -7.14 -2.07 3.86
CA VAL A 16 -6.10 -2.08 2.83
C VAL A 16 -5.06 -1.01 3.18
N PHE A 17 -3.79 -1.39 3.13
CA PHE A 17 -2.66 -0.48 3.14
C PHE A 17 -2.25 -0.18 1.69
N VAL A 18 -2.34 1.08 1.28
CA VAL A 18 -1.90 1.53 -0.05
C VAL A 18 -0.75 2.52 0.09
N TYR A 19 0.35 2.26 -0.61
CA TYR A 19 1.58 3.06 -0.50
C TYR A 19 1.91 3.85 -1.78
N GLY A 20 1.12 3.66 -2.83
CA GLY A 20 1.44 4.12 -4.18
C GLY A 20 0.37 4.99 -4.82
N THR A 21 0.04 4.67 -6.07
CA THR A 21 -0.88 5.46 -6.91
C THR A 21 -2.31 5.49 -6.36
N LEU A 22 -2.73 4.45 -5.64
CA LEU A 22 -4.03 4.36 -4.99
C LEU A 22 -4.18 5.28 -3.76
N ARG A 23 -3.10 5.92 -3.29
CA ARG A 23 -3.15 6.85 -2.16
C ARG A 23 -4.01 8.07 -2.48
N ARG A 24 -4.75 8.55 -1.49
CA ARG A 24 -5.59 9.76 -1.58
C ARG A 24 -4.78 10.97 -2.04
N ASP A 25 -3.56 11.11 -1.52
CA ASP A 25 -2.69 12.23 -1.87
C ASP A 25 -2.19 12.14 -3.32
N TYR A 26 -1.87 10.94 -3.82
CA TYR A 26 -1.47 10.74 -5.22
C TYR A 26 -2.58 11.20 -6.19
N VAL A 27 -3.82 10.81 -5.91
CA VAL A 27 -4.98 11.15 -6.77
C VAL A 27 -5.19 12.66 -6.86
N ARG A 28 -4.79 13.42 -5.83
CA ARG A 28 -4.89 14.89 -5.75
C ARG A 28 -3.72 15.64 -6.37
N LEU A 29 -2.62 14.96 -6.71
CA LEU A 29 -1.46 15.62 -7.29
C LEU A 29 -1.78 16.24 -8.66
N PRO A 30 -1.17 17.39 -8.99
CA PRO A 30 -1.22 17.92 -10.35
C PRO A 30 -0.59 16.90 -11.30
N LYS A 31 -1.10 16.87 -12.53
CA LYS A 31 -0.67 15.88 -13.52
C LYS A 31 0.58 16.37 -14.24
N THR A 32 1.63 15.56 -14.12
CA THR A 32 2.96 15.75 -14.72
C THR A 32 3.37 14.46 -15.40
N GLU A 33 4.56 14.43 -16.02
CA GLU A 33 5.13 13.20 -16.57
C GLU A 33 5.32 12.09 -15.51
N TYR A 34 5.46 12.45 -14.23
CA TYR A 34 5.66 11.52 -13.11
C TYR A 34 4.35 11.12 -12.39
N THR A 35 3.28 11.88 -12.56
CA THR A 35 2.01 11.74 -11.80
C THR A 35 0.80 11.55 -12.72
N ALA A 36 1.04 11.09 -13.95
CA ALA A 36 0.03 10.98 -15.00
C ALA A 36 -0.99 9.85 -14.77
N LEU A 37 -0.68 8.84 -13.94
CA LEU A 37 -1.57 7.69 -13.80
C LEU A 37 -2.94 8.07 -13.23
N ARG A 38 -3.92 7.25 -13.60
CA ARG A 38 -5.31 7.33 -13.17
C ARG A 38 -5.67 5.98 -12.53
N PRO A 39 -5.47 5.83 -11.22
CA PRO A 39 -5.98 4.67 -10.52
C PRO A 39 -7.51 4.65 -10.55
N PRO A 40 -8.15 3.48 -10.35
CA PRO A 40 -9.58 3.41 -10.11
C PRO A 40 -9.96 4.21 -8.86
N ASP A 41 -11.18 4.77 -8.84
CA ASP A 41 -11.69 5.56 -7.72
C ASP A 41 -12.36 4.70 -6.62
N VAL A 42 -12.23 3.37 -6.72
CA VAL A 42 -12.91 2.40 -5.86
C VAL A 42 -12.68 2.64 -4.36
N LEU A 43 -11.46 3.04 -3.97
CA LEU A 43 -11.15 3.35 -2.56
C LEU A 43 -11.70 4.70 -2.12
N GLN A 44 -11.92 5.65 -3.04
CA GLN A 44 -12.56 6.92 -2.74
C GLN A 44 -14.09 6.76 -2.63
N VAL A 45 -14.66 5.80 -3.36
CA VAL A 45 -16.10 5.49 -3.36
C VAL A 45 -16.51 4.59 -2.20
N HIS A 46 -15.76 3.51 -1.96
CA HIS A 46 -16.12 2.46 -1.00
C HIS A 46 -15.25 2.47 0.26
N GLY A 47 -14.13 3.19 0.24
CA GLY A 47 -13.18 3.24 1.34
C GLY A 47 -13.44 4.42 2.27
N ARG A 48 -13.20 4.19 3.56
CA ARG A 48 -13.07 5.22 4.58
C ARG A 48 -11.60 5.37 4.92
N TYR A 49 -11.03 6.54 4.65
CA TYR A 49 -9.66 6.86 5.02
C TYR A 49 -9.51 6.87 6.56
N CYS A 50 -8.62 6.03 7.09
CA CYS A 50 -8.36 5.90 8.52
C CYS A 50 -7.10 6.67 8.98
N GLY A 51 -6.38 7.31 8.05
CA GLY A 51 -5.16 8.04 8.34
C GLY A 51 -3.95 7.49 7.59
N ARG A 52 -2.84 8.21 7.74
CA ARG A 52 -1.54 7.76 7.23
C ARG A 52 -0.98 6.69 8.15
N ALA A 53 -0.40 5.66 7.56
CA ALA A 53 0.17 4.52 8.28
C ALA A 53 1.61 4.25 7.87
N ARG A 54 2.30 3.51 8.75
CA ARG A 54 3.67 3.04 8.58
C ARG A 54 3.65 1.52 8.50
N LEU A 55 4.17 0.98 7.41
CA LEU A 55 4.39 -0.45 7.24
C LEU A 55 5.89 -0.73 7.44
N SER A 56 6.23 -1.45 8.51
CA SER A 56 7.62 -1.75 8.88
C SER A 56 8.07 -3.07 8.26
N GLY A 57 9.37 -3.21 7.99
CA GLY A 57 9.95 -4.43 7.42
C GLY A 57 9.83 -4.51 5.89
N TYR A 58 9.44 -3.42 5.24
CA TYR A 58 9.34 -3.33 3.78
C TYR A 58 10.17 -2.15 3.25
N ARG A 59 10.70 -2.30 2.04
CA ARG A 59 11.35 -1.21 1.28
C ARG A 59 10.47 -0.83 0.11
N LEU A 60 10.49 0.47 -0.22
CA LEU A 60 9.77 1.02 -1.36
C LEU A 60 10.72 1.19 -2.55
N LEU A 61 10.32 0.70 -3.71
CA LEU A 61 11.03 0.75 -4.98
C LEU A 61 10.28 1.65 -5.97
N ASP A 62 11.04 2.38 -6.79
CA ASP A 62 10.52 3.08 -7.96
C ASP A 62 10.65 2.17 -9.20
N LEU A 63 9.55 1.57 -9.65
CA LEU A 63 9.51 0.77 -10.88
C LEU A 63 9.31 1.66 -12.14
N GLY A 64 9.50 2.98 -11.99
CA GLY A 64 9.28 3.98 -13.03
C GLY A 64 7.88 4.56 -12.97
N SER A 65 6.90 3.84 -13.51
CA SER A 65 5.50 4.32 -13.48
C SER A 65 4.75 3.91 -12.22
N TYR A 66 5.17 2.82 -11.56
CA TYR A 66 4.49 2.27 -10.39
C TYR A 66 5.49 2.03 -9.24
N PRO A 67 5.04 2.09 -7.99
CA PRO A 67 5.85 1.69 -6.85
C PRO A 67 5.74 0.20 -6.56
N GLY A 68 6.84 -0.43 -6.16
CA GLY A 68 6.84 -1.77 -5.59
C GLY A 68 7.22 -1.73 -4.12
N VAL A 69 6.55 -2.51 -3.26
CA VAL A 69 7.12 -2.85 -1.95
C VAL A 69 7.68 -4.26 -1.96
N ILE A 70 8.81 -4.44 -1.32
CA ILE A 70 9.44 -5.74 -1.09
C ILE A 70 9.80 -5.88 0.39
N GLU A 71 9.88 -7.11 0.87
CA GLU A 71 10.40 -7.38 2.21
C GLU A 71 11.83 -6.84 2.33
N ALA A 72 12.13 -6.21 3.45
CA ALA A 72 13.47 -5.75 3.72
C ALA A 72 14.31 -6.93 4.22
N ASP A 73 15.30 -7.35 3.43
CA ASP A 73 16.37 -8.22 3.93
C ASP A 73 16.98 -7.51 5.14
N GLY A 74 17.01 -8.16 6.31
CA GLY A 74 17.27 -7.55 7.63
C GLY A 74 18.65 -6.92 7.84
N GLU A 75 19.09 -6.03 6.94
CA GLU A 75 20.27 -5.18 7.08
C GLU A 75 20.17 -4.42 8.39
N GLN A 76 21.05 -4.83 9.31
CA GLN A 76 21.08 -4.34 10.66
C GLN A 76 21.33 -2.83 10.68
N GLY A 77 20.35 -2.05 11.16
CA GLY A 77 20.54 -0.64 11.51
C GLY A 77 19.76 0.39 10.71
N LYS A 78 19.03 0.01 9.64
CA LYS A 78 18.06 0.90 8.99
C LYS A 78 16.64 0.37 9.21
N GLU A 79 15.79 1.19 9.84
CA GLU A 79 14.37 0.89 9.95
C GLU A 79 13.74 1.04 8.55
N ALA A 80 13.45 -0.09 7.89
CA ALA A 80 12.76 -0.09 6.61
C ALA A 80 11.27 0.15 6.85
N VAL A 81 10.82 1.36 6.51
CA VAL A 81 9.43 1.80 6.70
C VAL A 81 8.88 2.32 5.40
N VAL A 82 7.67 1.88 5.05
CA VAL A 82 6.88 2.41 3.95
C VAL A 82 5.74 3.26 4.51
N ILE A 83 5.55 4.44 3.94
CA ILE A 83 4.50 5.37 4.27
C ILE A 83 3.35 5.21 3.28
N GLY A 84 2.16 4.95 3.82
CA GLY A 84 0.96 4.73 3.02
C GLY A 84 -0.30 5.24 3.70
N ASP A 85 -1.43 4.99 3.05
CA ASP A 85 -2.76 5.27 3.56
C ASP A 85 -3.36 3.96 4.09
N TRP A 86 -3.94 4.03 5.27
CA TRP A 86 -4.73 2.93 5.84
C TRP A 86 -6.21 3.22 5.56
N VAL A 87 -6.86 2.31 4.84
CA VAL A 87 -8.24 2.50 4.37
C VAL A 87 -9.10 1.37 4.87
N TYR A 88 -10.19 1.70 5.55
CA TYR A 88 -11.24 0.75 5.91
C TYR A 88 -12.21 0.57 4.75
N VAL A 89 -12.61 -0.66 4.48
CA VAL A 89 -13.55 -1.05 3.42
C VAL A 89 -14.53 -2.06 3.99
N GLU A 90 -15.80 -1.65 4.10
CA GLU A 90 -16.89 -2.53 4.56
C GLU A 90 -17.10 -3.68 3.56
N GLU A 91 -17.30 -3.31 2.29
CA GLU A 91 -17.62 -4.20 1.18
C GLU A 91 -16.36 -4.70 0.45
N MET A 92 -15.44 -5.33 1.20
CA MET A 92 -14.12 -5.74 0.68
C MET A 92 -14.23 -6.63 -0.57
N ALA A 93 -15.25 -7.50 -0.63
CA ALA A 93 -15.52 -8.37 -1.77
C ALA A 93 -15.85 -7.62 -3.07
N GLN A 94 -16.33 -6.38 -3.00
CA GLN A 94 -16.60 -5.53 -4.17
C GLN A 94 -15.37 -4.73 -4.61
N VAL A 95 -14.46 -4.44 -3.66
CA VAL A 95 -13.28 -3.61 -3.88
C VAL A 95 -12.09 -4.41 -4.37
N LEU A 96 -11.81 -5.57 -3.76
CA LEU A 96 -10.64 -6.38 -4.09
C LEU A 96 -10.53 -6.73 -5.57
N PRO A 97 -11.59 -7.17 -6.29
CA PRO A 97 -11.46 -7.50 -7.70
C PRO A 97 -11.01 -6.31 -8.57
N GLN A 98 -11.39 -5.08 -8.20
CA GLN A 98 -11.00 -3.88 -8.92
C GLN A 98 -9.55 -3.48 -8.63
N LEU A 99 -9.10 -3.67 -7.39
CA LEU A 99 -7.71 -3.46 -7.02
C LEU A 99 -6.80 -4.52 -7.65
N ASP A 100 -7.21 -5.78 -7.61
CA ASP A 100 -6.50 -6.89 -8.23
C ASP A 100 -6.33 -6.67 -9.73
N ALA A 101 -7.41 -6.27 -10.43
CA ALA A 101 -7.34 -5.94 -11.85
C ALA A 101 -6.40 -4.75 -12.15
N TYR A 102 -6.33 -3.75 -11.26
CA TYR A 102 -5.46 -2.59 -11.42
C TYR A 102 -3.98 -2.94 -11.17
N GLU A 103 -3.70 -3.74 -10.15
CA GLU A 103 -2.35 -4.18 -9.77
C GLU A 103 -1.87 -5.37 -10.62
N GLY A 104 -2.70 -5.91 -11.51
CA GLY A 104 -2.36 -7.06 -12.34
C GLY A 104 -2.21 -8.36 -11.52
N VAL A 105 -3.00 -8.51 -10.46
CA VAL A 105 -3.11 -9.73 -9.66
C VAL A 105 -4.26 -10.57 -10.21
N GLY A 106 -3.97 -11.77 -10.69
CA GLY A 106 -4.95 -12.72 -11.23
C GLY A 106 -5.22 -13.89 -10.28
N GLU A 107 -5.78 -14.98 -10.81
CA GLU A 107 -6.02 -16.23 -10.06
C GLU A 107 -4.72 -17.02 -9.78
N GLY A 108 -3.65 -16.33 -9.35
CA GLY A 108 -2.37 -16.94 -8.98
C GLY A 108 -1.49 -17.30 -10.18
N SER A 109 -1.41 -16.42 -11.17
CA SER A 109 -0.49 -16.63 -12.30
C SER A 109 0.96 -16.28 -11.90
N ASP A 110 1.92 -17.03 -12.42
CA ASP A 110 3.34 -16.73 -12.22
C ASP A 110 3.72 -15.36 -12.82
N ASP A 111 2.95 -14.88 -13.79
CA ASP A 111 3.16 -13.62 -14.52
C ASP A 111 2.68 -12.36 -13.75
N ASP A 112 1.97 -12.53 -12.63
CA ASP A 112 1.47 -11.39 -11.84
C ASP A 112 2.65 -10.57 -11.28
N ALA A 113 2.64 -9.26 -11.50
CA ALA A 113 3.70 -8.36 -11.03
C ALA A 113 3.67 -8.17 -9.50
N TYR A 114 2.49 -8.34 -8.90
CA TYR A 114 2.27 -8.20 -7.47
C TYR A 114 1.59 -9.46 -6.92
N ARG A 115 1.65 -9.62 -5.59
CA ARG A 115 0.82 -10.56 -4.84
C ARG A 115 0.14 -9.83 -3.69
N ARG A 116 -1.08 -10.23 -3.37
CA ARG A 116 -1.77 -9.71 -2.20
C ARG A 116 -1.34 -10.48 -0.95
N GLU A 117 -0.90 -9.76 0.06
CA GLU A 117 -0.51 -10.30 1.36
C GLU A 117 -1.31 -9.67 2.51
N VAL A 118 -1.25 -10.30 3.67
CA VAL A 118 -1.76 -9.73 4.92
C VAL A 118 -0.62 -9.00 5.61
N CYS A 119 -0.82 -7.71 5.86
CA CYS A 119 0.07 -6.88 6.66
C CYS A 119 -0.60 -6.46 7.98
N TRP A 120 0.20 -5.92 8.89
CA TRP A 120 -0.25 -5.44 10.19
C TRP A 120 0.14 -3.98 10.37
N VAL A 121 -0.85 -3.14 10.62
CA VAL A 121 -0.68 -1.71 10.92
C VAL A 121 -1.31 -1.44 12.28
N ALA A 122 -0.50 -0.97 13.24
CA ALA A 122 -0.95 -0.69 14.62
C ALA A 122 -1.76 -1.86 15.25
N GLY A 123 -1.35 -3.11 14.98
CA GLY A 123 -2.02 -4.31 15.49
C GLY A 123 -3.33 -4.68 14.78
N THR A 124 -3.71 -3.98 13.71
CA THR A 124 -4.88 -4.30 12.88
C THR A 124 -4.43 -4.95 11.57
N PRO A 125 -4.95 -6.15 11.21
CA PRO A 125 -4.60 -6.81 9.96
C PRO A 125 -5.35 -6.19 8.77
N GLY A 126 -4.72 -6.23 7.60
CA GLY A 126 -5.30 -5.78 6.34
C GLY A 126 -4.47 -6.20 5.15
N TYR A 127 -4.97 -5.92 3.95
CA TYR A 127 -4.30 -6.29 2.71
C TYR A 127 -3.23 -5.28 2.31
N VAL A 128 -2.16 -5.77 1.69
CA VAL A 128 -1.16 -4.99 0.96
C VAL A 128 -0.81 -5.73 -0.33
N TYR A 129 -0.43 -4.99 -1.37
CA TYR A 129 0.13 -5.56 -2.60
C TYR A 129 1.65 -5.54 -2.50
N VAL A 130 2.32 -6.67 -2.71
CA VAL A 130 3.77 -6.81 -2.61
C VAL A 130 4.32 -7.18 -3.98
N TYR A 131 5.37 -6.49 -4.41
CA TYR A 131 6.00 -6.72 -5.69
C TYR A 131 6.69 -8.09 -5.72
N LYS A 132 6.45 -8.87 -6.78
CA LYS A 132 7.01 -10.22 -6.95
C LYS A 132 8.37 -10.25 -7.67
N GLY A 133 8.74 -9.17 -8.37
CA GLY A 133 9.97 -9.14 -9.17
C GLY A 133 11.23 -8.90 -8.33
N SER A 134 12.40 -9.04 -8.97
CA SER A 134 13.68 -8.72 -8.34
C SER A 134 13.80 -7.21 -8.08
N ALA A 135 14.42 -6.86 -6.95
CA ALA A 135 14.80 -5.49 -6.60
C ALA A 135 16.14 -5.06 -7.22
N ASP A 136 16.87 -5.98 -7.85
CA ASP A 136 18.22 -5.74 -8.35
C ASP A 136 18.26 -4.58 -9.37
N GLY A 137 19.07 -3.57 -9.06
CA GLY A 137 19.26 -2.41 -9.93
C GLY A 137 18.08 -1.43 -9.96
N LEU A 138 17.02 -1.65 -9.19
CA LEU A 138 15.89 -0.73 -9.10
C LEU A 138 16.17 0.40 -8.08
N PRO A 139 15.76 1.65 -8.38
CA PRO A 139 15.92 2.75 -7.43
C PRO A 139 15.09 2.52 -6.17
N VAL A 140 15.73 2.65 -5.01
CA VAL A 140 15.06 2.62 -3.71
C VAL A 140 14.57 4.02 -3.35
N VAL A 141 13.31 4.11 -2.91
CA VAL A 141 12.74 5.33 -2.35
C VAL A 141 13.10 5.37 -0.86
N GLU A 142 14.26 5.95 -0.53
CA GLU A 142 14.82 5.96 0.83
C GLU A 142 13.89 6.60 1.89
N SER A 143 13.01 7.51 1.49
CA SER A 143 12.02 8.11 2.40
C SER A 143 10.89 7.15 2.80
N GLY A 144 10.71 6.06 2.07
CA GLY A 144 9.55 5.18 2.20
C GLY A 144 8.24 5.79 1.70
N ASP A 145 8.26 7.01 1.17
CA ASP A 145 7.06 7.79 0.83
C ASP A 145 7.01 8.11 -0.66
N TYR A 146 6.22 7.33 -1.40
CA TYR A 146 6.15 7.44 -2.86
C TYR A 146 5.61 8.80 -3.33
N VAL A 147 4.61 9.35 -2.63
CA VAL A 147 4.00 10.63 -2.99
C VAL A 147 5.02 11.75 -2.84
N ALA A 148 5.72 11.81 -1.70
CA ALA A 148 6.77 12.78 -1.47
C ALA A 148 7.91 12.64 -2.49
N TYR A 149 8.30 11.41 -2.82
CA TYR A 149 9.32 11.11 -3.82
C TYR A 149 8.95 11.64 -5.22
N LEU A 150 7.72 11.39 -5.69
CA LEU A 150 7.26 11.90 -6.98
C LEU A 150 7.15 13.42 -7.00
N CYS A 151 6.72 14.04 -5.90
CA CYS A 151 6.68 15.50 -5.80
C CYS A 151 8.08 16.11 -5.90
N GLY A 152 9.08 15.47 -5.28
CA GLY A 152 10.48 15.85 -5.43
C GLY A 152 10.97 15.77 -6.88
N LYS A 153 10.64 14.69 -7.60
CA LYS A 153 10.99 14.53 -9.03
C LYS A 153 10.30 15.58 -9.92
N ALA A 154 9.03 15.88 -9.61
CA ALA A 154 8.21 16.80 -10.39
C ALA A 154 8.39 18.29 -10.02
N GLY A 155 9.17 18.61 -8.98
CA GLY A 155 9.31 19.98 -8.48
C GLY A 155 8.02 20.55 -7.86
N ILE A 156 7.16 19.70 -7.32
CA ILE A 156 5.89 20.09 -6.67
C ILE A 156 6.16 20.37 -5.19
N ASP A 157 5.80 21.57 -4.70
CA ASP A 157 5.74 21.85 -3.25
C ASP A 157 4.51 21.14 -2.68
N PHE A 158 4.74 19.92 -2.19
CA PHE A 158 3.70 19.10 -1.56
C PHE A 158 3.80 19.19 -0.04
N ARG A 159 2.67 19.51 0.59
CA ARG A 159 2.53 19.52 2.04
C ARG A 159 1.34 18.69 2.43
N TYR A 160 1.56 17.87 3.45
CA TYR A 160 0.49 17.15 4.08
C TYR A 160 -0.43 18.11 4.84
N ASP A 161 -1.74 17.90 4.70
CA ASP A 161 -2.72 18.60 5.53
C ASP A 161 -2.46 18.27 7.01
N SER A 162 -2.32 19.30 7.84
CA SER A 162 -1.92 19.21 9.25
C SER A 162 -2.99 18.58 10.16
N VAL A 163 -4.13 18.21 9.60
CA VAL A 163 -5.38 17.93 10.32
C VAL A 163 -5.73 16.45 10.38
N GLU A 164 -5.08 15.61 9.57
CA GLU A 164 -5.44 14.19 9.46
C GLU A 164 -4.37 13.32 10.13
N GLY A 165 -4.75 12.71 11.26
CA GLY A 165 -3.84 12.01 12.18
C GLY A 165 -3.13 10.81 11.57
N GLU A 166 -1.93 10.54 12.06
CA GLU A 166 -1.27 9.24 11.88
C GLU A 166 -2.11 8.15 12.54
N ALA A 167 -2.24 6.99 11.89
CA ALA A 167 -2.72 5.77 12.51
C ALA A 167 -1.70 5.36 13.58
N ASP A 168 -1.87 5.89 14.78
CA ASP A 168 -0.98 5.71 15.92
C ASP A 168 -0.98 4.26 16.44
N ALA A 169 0.21 3.73 16.74
CA ALA A 169 0.47 2.36 17.16
C ALA A 169 -0.17 1.95 18.51
N GLY A 170 -0.83 2.89 19.20
CA GLY A 170 -1.40 2.67 20.54
C GLY A 170 -2.86 3.07 20.72
N ARG A 171 -3.55 3.53 19.66
CA ARG A 171 -4.97 3.88 19.75
C ARG A 171 -5.77 2.98 18.83
N PRO A 172 -6.75 2.20 19.34
CA PRO A 172 -7.69 1.55 18.46
C PRO A 172 -8.33 2.66 17.62
N LEU A 173 -8.18 2.56 16.30
CA LEU A 173 -8.86 3.40 15.34
C LEU A 173 -10.35 3.27 15.67
N CYS A 174 -10.88 4.21 16.45
CA CYS A 174 -12.31 4.33 16.66
C CYS A 174 -12.88 4.80 15.33
N CYS A 175 -13.09 3.85 14.44
CA CYS A 175 -14.08 3.90 13.38
C CYS A 175 -15.41 4.20 14.08
N ARG A 176 -15.77 5.48 14.17
CA ARG A 176 -17.07 5.92 14.63
C ARG A 176 -18.01 6.11 13.45
#